data_AF-A0A2V8NTD0-F1
#
_entry.id   AF-A0A2V8NTD0-F1
#
_cell.length_a   1.000
_cell.length_b   1.000
_cell.length_c   1.000
_cell.angle_alpha   90.00
_cell.angle_beta   90.00
_cell.angle_gamma   90.00
#
_symmetry.space_group_name_H-M   'P 1'
#
loop_
_entity.id
_entity.type
_entity.pdbx_description
1 polymer ?
#
loop_
_entity_poly.entity_id
_entity_poly.type
_entity_poly.pdbx_seq_one_letter_code
_entity_poly.pdbx_strand_id
1 'polypeptide(L)'
;MAPWRLPEGGTRFAFVIGAEHTLALHLFKTASFTTDMTPTLRETNDDAAITESSLREPLESLSAELGRISEEIQSINSGFQTHIQQALAGVQATIEAQYKARLEECIAELREQLRTELREEVRKDFEAALTERAAEADTQKKEIERAYAELEAIALEIATMLEDASVELSRVMQKRKDHAELKAYIQGLRFSK
;
A
#
# COMPACT_ATOMS: atom_id res chain seq x y z
N MET A 1 -2.40 -38.96 -18.16
CA MET A 1 -1.30 -38.24 -17.49
C MET A 1 -1.91 -37.08 -16.71
N ALA A 2 -2.00 -37.24 -15.39
CA ALA A 2 -2.24 -36.18 -14.41
C ALA A 2 -0.99 -36.14 -13.49
N PRO A 3 -0.85 -35.25 -12.50
CA PRO A 3 -1.05 -33.79 -12.46
C PRO A 3 0.19 -33.11 -11.80
N TRP A 4 0.26 -31.78 -11.75
CA TRP A 4 1.10 -31.10 -10.74
C TRP A 4 0.29 -30.02 -10.02
N ARG A 5 -0.18 -30.38 -8.82
CA ARG A 5 -0.45 -29.45 -7.71
C ARG A 5 0.89 -29.15 -7.02
N LEU A 6 1.07 -27.93 -6.53
CA LEU A 6 1.88 -27.59 -5.35
C LEU A 6 1.30 -26.27 -4.74
N PRO A 7 1.57 -25.96 -3.47
CA PRO A 7 0.57 -25.57 -2.51
C PRO A 7 0.69 -24.11 -2.03
N GLU A 8 -0.30 -23.76 -1.22
CA GLU A 8 -0.45 -22.56 -0.41
C GLU A 8 0.77 -22.22 0.46
N GLY A 9 0.91 -20.92 0.74
CA GLY A 9 1.57 -20.41 1.94
C GLY A 9 3.01 -19.95 1.75
N GLY A 10 3.20 -18.64 1.58
CA GLY A 10 4.49 -17.99 1.78
C GLY A 10 4.82 -16.96 0.71
N THR A 11 4.19 -15.78 0.78
CA THR A 11 4.59 -14.60 0.01
C THR A 11 5.99 -14.17 0.46
N ARG A 12 7.00 -14.65 -0.27
CA ARG A 12 8.37 -14.16 -0.21
C ARG A 12 8.39 -12.73 -0.76
N PHE A 13 8.52 -11.75 0.12
CA PHE A 13 8.95 -10.40 -0.27
C PHE A 13 10.43 -10.47 -0.64
N ALA A 14 10.72 -10.66 -1.92
CA ALA A 14 12.04 -10.43 -2.48
C ALA A 14 12.21 -8.91 -2.69
N PHE A 15 12.82 -8.24 -1.71
CA PHE A 15 13.27 -6.85 -1.85
C PHE A 15 14.59 -6.88 -2.63
N VAL A 16 14.53 -6.66 -3.94
CA VAL A 16 15.73 -6.46 -4.79
C VAL A 16 16.06 -4.98 -4.75
N ILE A 17 16.95 -4.56 -3.83
CA ILE A 17 17.64 -3.27 -3.93
C ILE A 17 18.96 -3.54 -4.64
N GLY A 18 18.95 -3.34 -5.95
CA GLY A 18 20.16 -3.18 -6.74
C GLY A 18 20.32 -1.71 -7.10
N ALA A 19 21.51 -1.16 -6.82
CA ALA A 19 22.26 -0.22 -7.65
C ALA A 19 23.13 0.70 -6.78
N GLU A 20 24.34 0.21 -6.56
CA GLU A 20 25.60 0.93 -6.45
C GLU A 20 25.59 2.33 -7.07
N HIS A 21 26.04 3.34 -6.30
CA HIS A 21 26.67 4.55 -6.83
C HIS A 21 27.59 5.15 -5.75
N THR A 22 28.73 4.49 -5.52
CA THR A 22 29.87 5.08 -4.81
C THR A 22 30.78 5.72 -5.85
N LEU A 23 30.51 6.96 -6.24
CA LEU A 23 31.39 7.69 -7.16
C LEU A 23 32.48 8.44 -6.38
N ALA A 24 33.69 7.93 -6.60
CA ALA A 24 35.00 8.48 -6.32
C ALA A 24 35.10 10.02 -6.44
N LEU A 25 35.40 10.68 -5.33
CA LEU A 25 36.00 12.01 -5.31
C LEU A 25 37.53 11.84 -5.35
N HIS A 26 38.08 11.88 -6.56
CA HIS A 26 39.52 12.02 -6.78
C HIS A 26 39.76 13.20 -7.75
N LEU A 27 40.76 14.01 -7.38
CA LEU A 27 41.54 14.94 -8.22
C LEU A 27 40.99 16.35 -8.43
N PHE A 28 41.56 17.33 -7.72
CA PHE A 28 42.46 18.33 -8.31
C PHE A 28 43.19 19.10 -7.20
N LYS A 29 44.36 18.59 -6.79
CA LYS A 29 45.31 19.36 -5.97
C LYS A 29 46.28 20.02 -6.94
N THR A 30 46.10 21.31 -7.16
CA THR A 30 46.96 22.13 -8.01
C THR A 30 48.38 22.13 -7.44
N ALA A 31 49.32 21.63 -8.24
CA ALA A 31 50.75 21.76 -7.98
C ALA A 31 51.17 23.21 -8.25
N SER A 32 51.65 23.89 -7.22
CA SER A 32 52.37 25.16 -7.32
C SER A 32 53.75 24.88 -7.93
N PHE A 33 53.93 25.23 -9.21
CA PHE A 33 55.20 25.18 -9.91
C PHE A 33 55.93 26.52 -9.70
N THR A 34 56.77 26.60 -8.68
CA THR A 34 57.74 27.69 -8.50
C THR A 34 58.99 27.33 -9.29
N THR A 35 59.21 27.99 -10.42
CA THR A 35 60.47 27.94 -11.16
C THR A 35 61.13 29.31 -11.05
N ASP A 36 62.04 29.41 -10.07
CA ASP A 36 63.08 30.43 -10.09
C ASP A 36 64.04 30.08 -11.24
N MET A 37 64.01 30.91 -12.28
CA MET A 37 65.07 30.97 -13.29
C MET A 37 65.55 32.41 -13.35
N THR A 38 66.66 32.65 -12.67
CA THR A 38 67.47 33.86 -12.79
C THR A 38 68.13 33.89 -14.18
N PRO A 39 67.87 34.89 -15.04
CA PRO A 39 68.66 35.11 -16.23
C PRO A 39 69.78 36.11 -15.94
N THR A 40 70.99 35.67 -16.25
CA THR A 40 72.24 36.42 -16.27
C THR A 40 72.12 37.65 -17.19
N LEU A 41 72.25 38.84 -16.61
CA LEU A 41 72.35 40.12 -17.34
C LEU A 41 73.63 40.15 -18.18
N ARG A 42 73.48 40.37 -19.49
CA ARG A 42 74.57 40.67 -20.43
C ARG A 42 74.24 41.97 -21.15
N GLU A 43 75.13 42.93 -21.02
CA GLU A 43 75.06 44.28 -21.59
C GLU A 43 75.10 44.26 -23.13
N THR A 44 74.14 44.94 -23.76
CA THR A 44 74.26 45.63 -25.07
C THR A 44 73.25 46.78 -25.08
N ASN A 45 73.67 48.02 -24.82
CA ASN A 45 73.96 49.09 -25.79
C ASN A 45 72.79 49.46 -26.74
N ASP A 46 71.97 50.40 -26.26
CA ASP A 46 71.47 51.63 -26.91
C ASP A 46 70.76 51.66 -28.29
N ASP A 47 70.54 50.54 -28.98
CA ASP A 47 69.69 50.51 -30.20
C ASP A 47 68.29 49.85 -30.01
N ALA A 48 67.92 49.49 -28.78
CA ALA A 48 66.64 48.82 -28.45
C ALA A 48 65.45 49.75 -28.20
N ALA A 49 65.69 51.06 -28.00
CA ALA A 49 64.66 51.99 -27.51
C ALA A 49 63.56 52.32 -28.55
N ILE A 50 63.81 52.11 -29.85
CA ILE A 50 62.85 52.46 -30.92
C ILE A 50 61.97 51.25 -31.33
N THR A 51 62.40 50.02 -31.06
CA THR A 51 61.62 48.78 -31.30
C THR A 51 60.80 48.34 -30.08
N GLU A 52 61.23 48.68 -28.87
CA GLU A 52 60.48 48.39 -27.63
C GLU A 52 59.12 49.12 -27.58
N SER A 53 59.04 50.36 -28.08
CA SER A 53 57.77 51.11 -28.11
C SER A 53 56.77 50.55 -29.14
N SER A 54 57.26 50.06 -30.29
CA SER A 54 56.42 49.53 -31.37
C SER A 54 55.80 48.16 -31.06
N LEU A 55 56.42 47.36 -30.19
CA LEU A 55 55.89 46.05 -29.77
C LEU A 55 55.03 46.14 -28.51
N ARG A 56 55.17 47.22 -27.74
CA ARG A 56 54.46 47.43 -26.49
C ARG A 56 52.96 47.60 -26.67
N GLU A 57 52.54 48.39 -27.65
CA GLU A 57 51.11 48.63 -27.93
C GLU A 57 50.37 47.36 -28.40
N PRO A 58 50.91 46.53 -29.33
CA PRO A 58 50.33 45.22 -29.64
C PRO A 58 50.27 44.25 -28.46
N LEU A 59 51.28 44.25 -27.57
CA LEU A 59 51.30 43.39 -26.39
C LEU A 59 50.30 43.84 -25.32
N GLU A 60 50.14 45.15 -25.14
CA GLU A 60 49.12 45.73 -24.26
C GLU A 60 47.70 45.42 -24.79
N SER A 61 47.49 45.52 -26.10
CA SER A 61 46.23 45.11 -26.75
C SER A 61 45.94 43.62 -26.59
N LEU A 62 46.94 42.74 -26.80
CA LEU A 62 46.79 41.31 -26.62
C LEU A 62 46.50 40.95 -25.16
N SER A 63 47.17 41.61 -24.21
CA SER A 63 46.93 41.43 -22.78
C SER A 63 45.48 41.81 -22.41
N ALA A 64 44.98 42.93 -22.95
CA ALA A 64 43.60 43.36 -22.74
C ALA A 64 42.59 42.36 -23.35
N GLU A 65 42.85 41.82 -24.54
CA GLU A 65 42.01 40.79 -25.15
C GLU A 65 42.01 39.48 -24.37
N LEU A 66 43.18 39.02 -23.90
CA LEU A 66 43.27 37.83 -23.04
C LEU A 66 42.53 38.03 -21.72
N GLY A 67 42.59 39.23 -21.14
CA GLY A 67 41.80 39.61 -19.98
C GLY A 67 40.29 39.48 -20.25
N ARG A 68 39.82 40.08 -21.35
CA ARG A 68 38.41 40.00 -21.78
C ARG A 68 37.96 38.56 -22.04
N ILE A 69 38.77 37.76 -22.74
CA ILE A 69 38.47 36.35 -23.01
C ILE A 69 38.40 35.56 -21.69
N SER A 70 39.30 35.85 -20.73
CA SER A 70 39.26 35.21 -19.42
C SER A 70 37.98 35.53 -18.67
N GLU A 71 37.54 36.78 -18.67
CA GLU A 71 36.26 37.22 -18.08
C GLU A 71 35.08 36.55 -18.77
N GLU A 72 35.09 36.45 -20.11
CA GLU A 72 34.05 35.79 -20.89
C GLU A 72 33.96 34.30 -20.56
N ILE A 73 35.09 33.60 -20.46
CA ILE A 73 35.14 32.18 -20.06
C ILE A 73 34.58 32.00 -18.64
N GLN A 74 34.93 32.88 -17.70
CA GLN A 74 34.40 32.82 -16.33
C GLN A 74 32.89 33.08 -16.32
N SER A 75 32.41 34.05 -17.09
CA SER A 75 30.98 34.34 -17.25
C SER A 75 30.23 33.13 -17.81
N ILE A 76 30.72 32.54 -18.90
CA ILE A 76 30.13 31.34 -19.51
C ILE A 76 30.11 30.17 -18.50
N ASN A 77 31.21 29.93 -17.78
CA ASN A 77 31.27 28.87 -16.79
C ASN A 77 30.25 29.07 -15.66
N SER A 78 30.08 30.30 -15.17
CA SER A 78 29.07 30.64 -14.16
C SER A 78 27.63 30.44 -14.68
N GLY A 79 27.38 30.81 -15.94
CA GLY A 79 26.10 30.60 -16.61
C GLY A 79 25.78 29.11 -16.77
N PHE A 80 26.76 28.30 -17.16
CA PHE A 80 26.61 26.85 -17.29
C PHE A 80 26.33 26.18 -15.94
N GLN A 81 27.04 26.57 -14.88
CA GLN A 81 26.78 26.07 -13.53
C GLN A 81 25.37 26.41 -13.06
N THR A 82 24.92 27.65 -13.31
CA THR A 82 23.55 28.09 -13.00
C THR A 82 22.52 27.27 -13.78
N HIS A 83 22.77 27.03 -15.06
CA HIS A 83 21.87 26.26 -15.91
C HIS A 83 21.77 24.79 -15.47
N ILE A 84 22.88 24.17 -15.10
CA ILE A 84 22.88 22.81 -14.53
C ILE A 84 22.07 22.77 -13.23
N GLN A 85 22.30 23.71 -12.31
CA GLN A 85 21.57 23.73 -11.04
C GLN A 85 20.07 23.90 -11.26
N GLN A 86 19.66 24.76 -12.20
CA GLN A 86 18.26 24.94 -12.57
C GLN A 86 17.67 23.68 -13.21
N ALA A 87 18.40 23.03 -14.12
CA ALA A 87 17.96 21.79 -14.76
C ALA A 87 17.80 20.66 -13.72
N LEU A 88 18.75 20.51 -12.80
CA LEU A 88 18.68 19.53 -11.72
C LEU A 88 17.48 19.78 -10.80
N ALA A 89 17.28 21.04 -10.38
CA ALA A 89 16.12 21.40 -9.56
C ALA A 89 14.80 21.12 -10.29
N GLY A 90 14.71 21.42 -11.59
CA GLY A 90 13.54 21.13 -12.42
C GLY A 90 13.26 19.63 -12.56
N VAL A 91 14.31 18.83 -12.79
CA VAL A 91 14.19 17.37 -12.85
C VAL A 91 13.75 16.81 -11.51
N GLN A 92 14.36 17.26 -10.40
CA GLN A 92 13.98 16.81 -9.06
C GLN A 92 12.51 17.14 -8.75
N ALA A 93 12.07 18.38 -9.00
CA ALA A 93 10.69 18.78 -8.79
C ALA A 93 9.70 17.96 -9.64
N THR A 94 10.06 17.65 -10.88
CA THR A 94 9.23 16.82 -11.77
C THR A 94 9.12 15.40 -11.25
N ILE A 95 10.24 14.81 -10.81
CA ILE A 95 10.27 13.47 -10.24
C ILE A 95 9.43 13.40 -8.97
N GLU A 96 9.61 14.35 -8.05
CA GLU A 96 8.83 14.43 -6.80
C GLU A 96 7.33 14.57 -7.08
N ALA A 97 6.94 15.43 -8.03
CA ALA A 97 5.54 15.60 -8.42
C ALA A 97 4.95 14.31 -9.00
N GLN A 98 5.68 13.62 -9.88
CA GLN A 98 5.22 12.35 -10.47
C GLN A 98 5.09 11.24 -9.44
N TYR A 99 6.04 11.10 -8.52
CA TYR A 99 5.96 10.10 -7.45
C TYR A 99 4.78 10.38 -6.52
N LYS A 100 4.58 11.64 -6.14
CA LYS A 100 3.45 12.03 -5.30
C LYS A 100 2.12 11.71 -5.98
N ALA A 101 1.95 12.07 -7.26
CA ALA A 101 0.73 11.78 -8.02
C ALA A 101 0.46 10.27 -8.10
N ARG A 102 1.48 9.47 -8.45
CA ARG A 102 1.34 8.00 -8.51
C ARG A 102 1.00 7.39 -7.16
N LEU A 103 1.60 7.89 -6.08
CA LEU A 103 1.33 7.39 -4.74
C LEU A 103 -0.10 7.74 -4.29
N GLU A 104 -0.58 8.94 -4.60
CA GLU A 104 -1.97 9.34 -4.35
C GLU A 104 -2.96 8.48 -5.15
N GLU A 105 -2.66 8.18 -6.41
CA GLU A 105 -3.45 7.28 -7.26
C GLU A 105 -3.50 5.85 -6.68
N CYS A 106 -2.36 5.24 -6.37
CA CYS A 106 -2.31 3.91 -5.77
C CYS A 106 -3.06 3.85 -4.43
N ILE A 107 -2.96 4.90 -3.60
CA ILE A 107 -3.71 4.98 -2.33
C ILE A 107 -5.22 5.04 -2.60
N ALA A 108 -5.65 5.80 -3.62
CA ALA A 108 -7.06 5.88 -3.98
C ALA A 108 -7.61 4.54 -4.47
N GLU A 109 -6.86 3.85 -5.34
CA GLU A 109 -7.21 2.52 -5.84
C GLU A 109 -7.32 1.49 -4.71
N LEU A 110 -6.32 1.41 -3.83
CA LEU A 110 -6.32 0.49 -2.68
C LEU A 110 -7.49 0.77 -1.73
N ARG A 111 -7.82 2.04 -1.49
CA ARG A 111 -8.97 2.41 -0.67
C ARG A 111 -10.28 1.97 -1.28
N GLU A 112 -10.42 2.07 -2.60
CA GLU A 112 -11.64 1.64 -3.27
C GLU A 112 -11.75 0.11 -3.31
N GLN A 113 -10.66 -0.60 -3.60
CA GLN A 113 -10.60 -2.06 -3.52
C GLN A 113 -10.99 -2.57 -2.13
N LEU A 114 -10.42 -1.99 -1.07
CA LEU A 114 -10.75 -2.37 0.31
C LEU A 114 -12.23 -2.10 0.64
N ARG A 115 -12.79 -0.98 0.15
CA ARG A 115 -14.23 -0.68 0.34
C ARG A 115 -15.11 -1.68 -0.38
N THR A 116 -14.75 -2.09 -1.59
CA THR A 116 -15.52 -3.08 -2.35
C THR A 116 -15.46 -4.45 -1.69
N GLU A 117 -14.26 -4.91 -1.32
CA GLU A 117 -14.06 -6.22 -0.67
C GLU A 117 -14.80 -6.27 0.67
N LEU A 118 -14.63 -5.26 1.53
CA LEU A 118 -15.32 -5.21 2.82
C LEU A 118 -16.85 -5.21 2.66
N ARG A 119 -17.36 -4.48 1.66
CA ARG A 119 -18.81 -4.44 1.39
C ARG A 119 -19.32 -5.81 0.94
N GLU A 120 -18.58 -6.51 0.10
CA GLU A 120 -18.95 -7.83 -0.42
C GLU A 120 -18.88 -8.90 0.67
N GLU A 121 -17.83 -8.91 1.49
CA GLU A 121 -17.69 -9.82 2.63
C GLU A 121 -18.82 -9.63 3.64
N VAL A 122 -19.06 -8.38 4.07
CA VAL A 122 -20.14 -8.07 5.00
C VAL A 122 -21.49 -8.49 4.42
N ARG A 123 -21.74 -8.22 3.14
CA ARG A 123 -22.98 -8.63 2.48
C ARG A 123 -23.14 -10.15 2.49
N LYS A 124 -22.08 -10.89 2.14
CA LYS A 124 -22.07 -12.34 2.11
C LYS A 124 -22.34 -12.93 3.50
N ASP A 125 -21.71 -12.39 4.54
CA ASP A 125 -21.89 -12.85 5.91
C ASP A 125 -23.32 -12.57 6.40
N PHE A 126 -23.87 -11.40 6.08
CA PHE A 126 -25.27 -11.08 6.39
C PHE A 126 -26.25 -12.00 5.65
N GLU A 127 -26.04 -12.26 4.37
CA GLU A 127 -26.88 -13.17 3.59
C GLU A 127 -26.80 -14.60 4.15
N ALA A 128 -25.59 -15.08 4.49
CA ALA A 128 -25.41 -16.38 5.13
C ALA A 128 -26.15 -16.46 6.47
N ALA A 129 -25.98 -15.49 7.36
CA ALA A 129 -26.65 -15.45 8.66
C ALA A 129 -28.19 -15.38 8.52
N LEU A 130 -28.70 -14.65 7.52
CA LEU A 130 -30.13 -14.61 7.23
C LEU A 130 -30.65 -15.96 6.75
N THR A 131 -29.92 -16.64 5.87
CA THR A 131 -30.31 -17.97 5.39
C THR A 131 -30.28 -19.03 6.50
N GLU A 132 -29.27 -19.01 7.36
CA GLU A 132 -29.17 -19.89 8.53
C GLU A 132 -30.33 -19.65 9.48
N ARG A 133 -30.59 -18.40 9.86
CA ARG A 133 -31.69 -18.05 10.77
C ARG A 133 -33.06 -18.37 10.19
N ALA A 134 -33.24 -18.24 8.87
CA ALA A 134 -34.46 -18.66 8.19
C ALA A 134 -34.64 -20.18 8.24
N ALA A 135 -33.57 -20.95 8.01
CA ALA A 135 -33.61 -22.40 8.13
C ALA A 135 -33.91 -22.87 9.56
N GLU A 136 -33.31 -22.25 10.57
CA GLU A 136 -33.62 -22.50 11.98
C GLU A 136 -35.07 -22.16 12.34
N ALA A 137 -35.60 -21.06 11.82
CA ALA A 137 -37.00 -20.70 12.05
C ALA A 137 -37.95 -21.73 11.42
N ASP A 138 -37.62 -22.25 10.23
CA ASP A 138 -38.41 -23.29 9.56
C ASP A 138 -38.35 -24.63 10.30
N THR A 139 -37.19 -25.02 10.82
CA THR A 139 -37.07 -26.26 11.62
C THR A 139 -37.84 -26.14 12.94
N GLN A 140 -37.71 -25.01 13.64
CA GLN A 140 -38.49 -24.72 14.85
C GLN A 140 -40.00 -24.75 14.57
N LYS A 141 -40.43 -24.16 13.45
CA LYS A 141 -41.85 -24.16 13.07
C LYS A 141 -42.37 -25.59 12.84
N LYS A 142 -41.64 -26.43 12.10
CA LYS A 142 -42.02 -27.82 11.86
C LYS A 142 -42.07 -28.64 13.15
N GLU A 143 -41.13 -28.42 14.06
CA GLU A 143 -41.11 -29.08 15.36
C GLU A 143 -42.33 -28.68 16.22
N ILE A 144 -42.69 -27.39 16.22
CA ILE A 144 -43.89 -26.89 16.89
C ILE A 144 -45.14 -27.54 16.30
N GLU A 145 -45.26 -27.59 14.97
CA GLU A 145 -46.41 -28.23 14.29
C GLU A 145 -46.52 -29.72 14.64
N ARG A 146 -45.39 -30.44 14.66
CA ARG A 146 -45.35 -31.85 15.08
C ARG A 146 -45.79 -32.02 16.53
N ALA A 147 -45.24 -31.23 17.44
CA ALA A 147 -45.57 -31.32 18.87
C ALA A 147 -47.04 -30.97 19.15
N TYR A 148 -47.64 -30.03 18.39
CA TYR A 148 -49.08 -29.77 18.46
C TYR A 148 -49.92 -30.99 18.04
N ALA A 149 -49.55 -31.66 16.94
CA ALA A 149 -50.24 -32.87 16.50
C ALA A 149 -50.14 -34.01 17.53
N GLU A 150 -48.97 -34.19 18.16
CA GLU A 150 -48.78 -35.16 19.24
C GLU A 150 -49.61 -34.80 20.49
N LEU A 151 -49.72 -33.51 20.83
CA LEU A 151 -50.53 -33.03 21.94
C LEU A 151 -52.03 -33.29 21.72
N GLU A 152 -52.53 -33.05 20.50
CA GLU A 152 -53.92 -33.38 20.13
C GLU A 152 -54.20 -34.89 20.21
N ALA A 153 -53.26 -35.72 19.76
CA ALA A 153 -53.38 -37.17 19.86
C ALA A 153 -53.48 -37.66 21.31
N ILE A 154 -52.64 -37.13 22.21
CA ILE A 154 -52.69 -37.46 23.65
C ILE A 154 -54.01 -36.96 24.28
N ALA A 155 -54.48 -35.76 23.90
CA ALA A 155 -55.74 -35.23 24.40
C ALA A 155 -56.93 -36.14 24.02
N LEU A 156 -56.94 -36.66 22.79
CA LEU A 156 -57.95 -37.60 22.31
C LEU A 156 -57.83 -38.96 23.03
N GLU A 157 -56.62 -39.48 23.24
CA GLU A 157 -56.39 -40.70 24.02
C GLU A 157 -56.93 -40.55 25.46
N ILE A 158 -56.65 -39.43 26.13
CA ILE A 158 -57.19 -39.15 27.47
C ILE A 158 -58.73 -39.12 27.45
N ALA A 159 -59.35 -38.50 26.44
CA ALA A 159 -60.81 -38.46 26.33
C ALA A 159 -61.39 -39.88 26.20
N THR A 160 -60.83 -40.71 25.31
CA THR A 160 -61.27 -42.11 25.15
C THR A 160 -61.08 -42.95 26.42
N MET A 161 -59.98 -42.75 27.15
CA MET A 161 -59.72 -43.43 28.41
C MET A 161 -60.68 -43.01 29.53
N LEU A 162 -61.21 -41.79 29.50
CA LEU A 162 -62.21 -41.31 30.46
C LEU A 162 -63.62 -41.86 30.17
N GLU A 163 -63.89 -42.25 28.93
CA GLU A 163 -65.15 -42.90 28.53
C GLU A 163 -65.19 -44.38 28.91
N ASP A 164 -64.03 -45.04 29.04
CA ASP A 164 -63.91 -46.44 29.46
C ASP A 164 -63.70 -46.59 30.98
N ALA A 165 -64.75 -47.03 31.69
CA ALA A 165 -64.73 -47.23 33.13
C ALA A 165 -63.78 -48.35 33.62
N SER A 166 -63.24 -49.18 32.71
CA SER A 166 -62.29 -50.24 33.05
C SER A 166 -60.83 -49.76 33.10
N VAL A 167 -60.54 -48.56 32.61
CA VAL A 167 -59.19 -48.02 32.56
C VAL A 167 -58.75 -47.49 33.92
N GLU A 168 -57.54 -47.86 34.35
CA GLU A 168 -56.96 -47.39 35.60
C GLU A 168 -56.69 -45.88 35.60
N LEU A 169 -57.14 -45.19 36.65
CA LEU A 169 -56.91 -43.75 36.85
C LEU A 169 -55.43 -43.37 36.79
N SER A 170 -54.53 -44.22 37.30
CA SER A 170 -53.09 -44.02 37.25
C SER A 170 -52.57 -43.80 35.83
N ARG A 171 -53.13 -44.53 34.85
CA ARG A 171 -52.76 -44.42 33.44
C ARG A 171 -53.25 -43.10 32.83
N VAL A 172 -54.46 -42.66 33.17
CA VAL A 172 -55.00 -41.35 32.76
C VAL A 172 -54.16 -40.20 33.32
N MET A 173 -53.75 -40.32 34.60
CA MET A 173 -52.93 -39.31 35.26
C MET A 173 -51.53 -39.20 34.64
N GLN A 174 -50.92 -40.34 34.26
CA GLN A 174 -49.65 -40.33 33.54
C GLN A 174 -49.78 -39.61 32.19
N LYS A 175 -50.82 -39.91 31.40
CA LYS A 175 -51.05 -39.22 30.12
C LYS A 175 -51.30 -37.71 30.27
N ARG A 176 -52.01 -37.30 31.33
CA ARG A 176 -52.18 -35.87 31.65
C ARG A 176 -50.88 -35.17 32.00
N LYS A 177 -49.97 -35.87 32.69
CA LYS A 177 -48.61 -35.38 32.95
C LYS A 177 -47.86 -35.20 31.63
N ASP A 178 -47.84 -36.22 30.78
CA ASP A 178 -47.18 -36.16 29.47
C ASP A 178 -47.73 -35.00 28.61
N HIS A 179 -49.06 -34.79 28.62
CA HIS A 179 -49.70 -33.66 27.95
C HIS A 179 -49.25 -32.29 28.51
N ALA A 180 -49.12 -32.16 29.83
CA ALA A 180 -48.66 -30.92 30.46
C ALA A 180 -47.18 -30.64 30.15
N GLU A 181 -46.34 -31.68 30.14
CA GLU A 181 -44.92 -31.58 29.77
C GLU A 181 -44.76 -31.15 28.31
N LEU A 182 -45.50 -31.78 27.38
CA LEU A 182 -45.45 -31.42 25.96
C LEU A 182 -45.95 -30.00 25.71
N LYS A 183 -46.99 -29.56 26.43
CA LYS A 183 -47.47 -28.18 26.38
C LYS A 183 -46.41 -27.18 26.83
N ALA A 184 -45.68 -27.49 27.91
CA ALA A 184 -44.59 -26.65 28.40
C ALA A 184 -43.43 -26.61 27.41
N TYR A 185 -43.10 -27.74 26.78
CA TYR A 185 -42.09 -27.82 25.71
C TYR A 185 -42.43 -26.90 24.53
N ILE A 186 -43.66 -26.96 24.01
CA ILE A 186 -44.12 -26.08 22.92
C ILE A 186 -44.02 -24.60 23.31
N GLN A 187 -44.42 -24.26 24.54
CA GLN A 187 -44.26 -22.89 25.05
C GLN A 187 -42.78 -22.49 25.09
N GLY A 188 -41.91 -23.39 25.56
CA GLY A 188 -40.46 -23.20 25.55
C GLY A 188 -39.92 -22.89 24.15
N LEU A 189 -40.26 -23.72 23.16
CA LEU A 189 -39.86 -23.51 21.76
C LEU A 189 -40.34 -22.18 21.18
N ARG A 190 -41.54 -21.73 21.57
CA ARG A 190 -42.10 -20.46 21.08
C ARG A 190 -41.38 -19.23 21.61
N PHE A 191 -40.76 -19.34 22.79
CA PHE A 191 -40.10 -18.24 23.49
C PHE A 191 -38.58 -18.37 23.58
N SER A 192 -37.96 -19.43 23.04
CA SER A 192 -36.49 -19.63 23.12
C SER A 192 -35.68 -18.76 22.14
N LYS A 193 -36.18 -17.57 21.78
CA LYS A 193 -35.49 -16.64 20.87
C LYS A 193 -34.86 -15.48 21.61
#